data_AF-A0A962AFT5-F1
#
_entry.id   AF-A0A962AFT5-F1
#
_cell.length_a   1.000
_cell.length_b   1.000
_cell.length_c   1.000
_cell.angle_alpha   90.00
_cell.angle_beta   90.00
_cell.angle_gamma   90.00
#
_symmetry.space_group_name_H-M   'P 1'
#
loop_
_entity.id
_entity.type
_entity.pdbx_description
1 polymer ?
#
loop_
_entity_poly.entity_id
_entity_poly.type
_entity_poly.pdbx_seq_one_letter_code
_entity_poly.pdbx_strand_id
1 'polypeptide(L)'
;MTMMFKPGRERYVPLFVGGDIVAQSILNEFVPFLIENGFTPVIYLPAYNPVKGAVSASVSPARHTFKKASKASKSMVLPDNPEIARFLKLERKILDEAVFPFLKQESCPDAKMMTPHQLAQKYGLTIKDVTNVNAPEFLDEIRSLKAKGLAGALSIRCFQIFKKPIIDLIKASNDPAHLDPETLGPGEPFFMNLHPGRLPQYRGVFSTLRAMADFARAASLYYFGATLHDVNTGIDTGLTYKMKGLPIKSDESLYAHNLRLVLVATKLLHEFVSEWQGLSASTNEMKEGIPLHQQISHAGDKAEYFTNPTNGEMDEMKAMGIRLASVDEVKTALIERYSVPGSDHAKRLEKVMDRWIADQGIDPGQDYAGPARTVAAFDRGPSVRSARRVVCGRPPVNDPGKPPTGTTGGRIALRV
;
A
#
# COMPACT_ATOMS: atom_id res chain seq x y z
N MET A 1 19.36 -29.08 4.10
CA MET A 1 18.29 -30.09 3.97
C MET A 1 17.20 -29.46 3.11
N THR A 2 17.29 -29.60 1.79
CA THR A 2 16.33 -29.02 0.85
C THR A 2 15.02 -29.77 1.04
N MET A 3 14.01 -29.12 1.63
CA MET A 3 12.67 -29.70 1.66
C MET A 3 12.22 -29.85 0.21
N MET A 4 12.30 -31.06 -0.31
CA MET A 4 11.61 -31.44 -1.54
C MET A 4 10.12 -31.34 -1.25
N PHE A 5 9.52 -30.20 -1.61
CA PHE A 5 8.07 -30.09 -1.70
C PHE A 5 7.59 -31.24 -2.59
N LYS A 6 6.65 -32.05 -2.09
CA LYS A 6 5.90 -33.00 -2.93
C LYS A 6 5.45 -32.25 -4.20
N PRO A 7 5.42 -32.87 -5.40
CA PRO A 7 4.89 -32.24 -6.61
C PRO A 7 3.47 -31.75 -6.28
N GLY A 8 3.42 -30.46 -5.98
CA GLY A 8 2.43 -29.89 -5.09
C GLY A 8 1.45 -29.11 -5.91
N ARG A 9 0.17 -29.24 -5.56
CA ARG A 9 -0.93 -28.44 -6.10
C ARG A 9 -0.48 -27.00 -6.37
N GLU A 10 -0.80 -26.49 -7.56
CA GLU A 10 -0.51 -25.11 -7.95
C GLU A 10 -0.97 -24.14 -6.85
N ARG A 11 -0.14 -23.15 -6.53
CA ARG A 11 -0.38 -22.17 -5.46
C ARG A 11 -0.67 -20.81 -6.06
N TYR A 12 -1.93 -20.58 -6.41
CA TYR A 12 -2.35 -19.34 -7.05
C TYR A 12 -2.38 -18.18 -6.06
N VAL A 13 -1.88 -17.02 -6.48
CA VAL A 13 -1.93 -15.76 -5.71
C VAL A 13 -2.42 -14.62 -6.59
N PRO A 14 -3.73 -14.28 -6.54
CA PRO A 14 -4.26 -13.03 -7.07
C PRO A 14 -3.53 -11.81 -6.51
N LEU A 15 -3.05 -10.97 -7.41
CA LEU A 15 -2.50 -9.66 -7.13
C LEU A 15 -3.47 -8.61 -7.68
N PHE A 16 -4.10 -7.83 -6.80
CA PHE A 16 -4.94 -6.70 -7.18
C PHE A 16 -4.10 -5.42 -7.17
N VAL A 17 -3.68 -4.98 -8.35
CA VAL A 17 -2.61 -3.98 -8.48
C VAL A 17 -3.15 -2.65 -8.99
N GLY A 18 -2.85 -1.57 -8.29
CA GLY A 18 -3.17 -0.21 -8.75
C GLY A 18 -2.41 0.20 -10.01
N GLY A 19 -2.97 1.12 -10.79
CA GLY A 19 -2.34 1.70 -12.00
C GLY A 19 -1.29 2.79 -11.72
N ASP A 20 -0.82 2.94 -10.48
CA ASP A 20 0.19 3.96 -10.15
C ASP A 20 1.63 3.40 -10.13
N ILE A 21 2.62 4.27 -10.34
CA ILE A 21 4.03 3.86 -10.47
C ILE A 21 4.56 3.07 -9.27
N VAL A 22 4.04 3.29 -8.06
CA VAL A 22 4.47 2.58 -6.86
C VAL A 22 4.02 1.13 -6.93
N ALA A 23 2.73 0.91 -7.22
CA ALA A 23 2.17 -0.42 -7.39
C ALA A 23 2.86 -1.20 -8.51
N GLN A 24 3.18 -0.53 -9.63
CA GLN A 24 3.90 -1.11 -10.76
C GLN A 24 5.37 -1.46 -10.43
N SER A 25 6.02 -0.63 -9.61
CA SER A 25 7.38 -0.90 -9.13
C SER A 25 7.41 -2.12 -8.20
N ILE A 26 6.47 -2.19 -7.25
CA ILE A 26 6.32 -3.35 -6.37
C ILE A 26 6.04 -4.61 -7.19
N LEU A 27 5.16 -4.53 -8.18
CA LEU A 27 4.81 -5.68 -9.03
C LEU A 27 6.04 -6.27 -9.74
N ASN A 28 6.89 -5.42 -10.33
CA ASN A 28 8.11 -5.83 -11.04
C ASN A 28 9.15 -6.51 -10.14
N GLU A 29 9.24 -6.09 -8.88
CA GLU A 29 10.15 -6.69 -7.90
C GLU A 29 9.58 -7.97 -7.30
N PHE A 30 8.27 -7.99 -7.01
CA PHE A 30 7.65 -9.03 -6.22
C PHE A 30 7.17 -10.26 -7.01
N VAL A 31 6.79 -10.10 -8.29
CA VAL A 31 6.38 -11.24 -9.12
C VAL A 31 7.50 -12.28 -9.30
N PRO A 32 8.75 -11.90 -9.65
CA PRO A 32 9.85 -12.85 -9.71
C PRO A 32 10.03 -13.59 -8.38
N PHE A 33 9.98 -12.87 -7.26
CA PHE A 33 10.07 -13.47 -5.93
C PHE A 33 8.97 -14.51 -5.66
N LEU A 34 7.70 -14.23 -6.02
CA LEU A 34 6.61 -15.21 -5.86
C LEU A 34 6.85 -16.48 -6.69
N ILE A 35 7.32 -16.33 -7.93
CA ILE A 35 7.59 -17.45 -8.83
C ILE A 35 8.76 -18.30 -8.29
N GLU A 36 9.84 -17.66 -7.84
CA GLU A 36 10.99 -18.33 -7.22
C GLU A 36 10.60 -19.10 -5.96
N ASN A 37 9.55 -18.64 -5.25
CA ASN A 37 9.00 -19.31 -4.08
C ASN A 37 7.82 -20.27 -4.39
N GLY A 38 7.64 -20.64 -5.67
CA GLY A 38 6.72 -21.70 -6.09
C GLY A 38 5.24 -21.30 -6.12
N PHE A 39 4.94 -20.01 -6.19
CA PHE A 39 3.58 -19.51 -6.43
C PHE A 39 3.32 -19.25 -7.92
N THR A 40 2.04 -19.20 -8.27
CA THR A 40 1.55 -18.80 -9.59
C THR A 40 0.78 -17.49 -9.45
N PRO A 41 1.43 -16.33 -9.66
CA PRO A 41 0.74 -15.04 -9.61
C PRO A 41 -0.35 -14.93 -10.68
N VAL A 42 -1.49 -14.35 -10.32
CA VAL A 42 -2.54 -13.92 -11.25
C VAL A 42 -2.70 -12.43 -11.11
N ILE A 43 -2.40 -11.67 -12.17
CA ILE A 43 -2.38 -10.22 -12.11
C ILE A 43 -3.77 -9.70 -12.49
N TYR A 44 -4.42 -9.04 -11.55
CA TYR A 44 -5.62 -8.26 -11.80
C TYR A 44 -5.26 -6.78 -11.80
N LEU A 45 -5.73 -6.06 -12.81
CA LEU A 45 -5.62 -4.60 -12.94
C LEU A 45 -7.00 -3.98 -12.74
N PRO A 46 -7.43 -3.71 -11.50
CA PRO A 46 -8.73 -3.11 -11.25
C PRO A 46 -8.80 -1.71 -11.85
N ALA A 47 -9.82 -1.47 -12.68
CA ALA A 47 -10.06 -0.17 -13.27
C ALA A 47 -10.24 0.89 -12.18
N TYR A 48 -9.59 2.03 -12.36
CA TYR A 48 -9.93 3.22 -11.62
C TYR A 48 -11.29 3.72 -12.13
N ASN A 49 -12.36 3.35 -11.44
CA ASN A 49 -13.72 3.79 -11.78
C ASN A 49 -14.11 4.98 -10.90
N PRO A 50 -13.87 6.25 -11.31
CA PRO A 50 -14.65 7.36 -10.79
C PRO A 50 -16.07 7.15 -11.32
N VAL A 51 -17.06 7.04 -10.43
CA VAL A 51 -18.46 6.84 -10.86
C VAL A 51 -18.83 7.88 -11.92
N LYS A 52 -19.18 7.44 -13.14
CA LYS A 52 -19.95 8.26 -14.09
C LYS A 52 -21.39 8.37 -13.58
N GLY A 53 -21.61 9.29 -12.64
CA GLY A 53 -22.92 9.76 -12.23
C GLY A 53 -23.36 10.99 -13.03
N ALA A 54 -23.28 10.92 -14.37
CA ALA A 54 -23.92 11.89 -15.26
C ALA A 54 -24.27 11.18 -16.56
N VAL A 55 -25.50 10.71 -16.65
CA VAL A 55 -26.11 10.28 -17.91
C VAL A 55 -26.25 11.53 -18.77
N SER A 56 -25.57 11.59 -19.91
CA SER A 56 -25.86 12.60 -20.93
C SER A 56 -27.29 12.37 -21.42
N ALA A 57 -28.14 13.37 -21.25
CA ALA A 57 -29.48 13.37 -21.80
C ALA A 57 -29.44 13.21 -23.32
N SER A 58 -29.92 12.06 -23.81
CA SER A 58 -30.46 11.94 -25.17
C SER A 58 -31.88 11.37 -25.07
N VAL A 59 -32.81 12.26 -25.39
CA VAL A 59 -34.21 12.12 -25.83
C VAL A 59 -34.75 10.69 -26.01
N SER A 60 -35.71 10.26 -25.16
CA SER A 60 -37.14 10.05 -25.51
C SER A 60 -37.94 9.30 -24.41
N PRO A 61 -39.30 9.36 -24.40
CA PRO A 61 -40.11 9.26 -23.19
C PRO A 61 -40.78 7.90 -22.99
N ALA A 62 -40.73 7.37 -21.76
CA ALA A 62 -41.81 6.54 -21.22
C ALA A 62 -41.73 6.51 -19.68
N ARG A 63 -42.85 6.86 -19.06
CA ARG A 63 -43.09 6.77 -17.62
C ARG A 63 -43.03 5.31 -17.17
N HIS A 64 -42.15 4.98 -16.23
CA HIS A 64 -42.51 4.06 -15.14
C HIS A 64 -41.77 4.44 -13.86
N THR A 65 -42.56 4.60 -12.81
CA THR A 65 -42.17 4.88 -11.43
C THR A 65 -41.50 3.67 -10.81
N PHE A 66 -40.22 3.79 -10.43
CA PHE A 66 -39.61 2.95 -9.41
C PHE A 66 -38.98 3.82 -8.31
N LYS A 67 -39.50 3.64 -7.10
CA LYS A 67 -39.01 4.20 -5.84
C LYS A 67 -37.80 3.41 -5.33
N LYS A 68 -36.99 4.12 -4.55
CA LYS A 68 -35.85 3.72 -3.70
C LYS A 68 -34.54 3.45 -4.45
N ALA A 69 -33.81 4.55 -4.66
CA ALA A 69 -32.35 4.52 -4.75
C ALA A 69 -31.80 3.78 -3.51
N SER A 70 -31.27 2.58 -3.74
CA SER A 70 -30.34 1.95 -2.81
C SER A 70 -29.13 2.87 -2.66
N LYS A 71 -28.58 2.98 -1.45
CA LYS A 71 -27.35 3.73 -1.17
C LYS A 71 -26.23 3.16 -2.05
N ALA A 72 -26.01 3.80 -3.19
CA ALA A 72 -24.96 3.45 -4.14
C ALA A 72 -23.59 3.56 -3.47
N SER A 73 -22.70 2.66 -3.84
CA SER A 73 -21.32 2.62 -3.37
C SER A 73 -20.66 4.00 -3.50
N LYS A 74 -20.15 4.54 -2.39
CA LYS A 74 -19.20 5.65 -2.44
C LYS A 74 -17.93 5.14 -3.13
N SER A 75 -17.83 5.28 -4.45
CA SER A 75 -16.57 5.19 -5.19
C SER A 75 -15.94 6.59 -5.25
N MET A 76 -14.61 6.61 -5.38
CA MET A 76 -13.79 7.81 -5.39
C MET A 76 -13.95 8.55 -6.73
N VAL A 77 -14.79 9.59 -6.74
CA VAL A 77 -14.83 10.60 -7.82
C VAL A 77 -13.47 11.29 -7.91
N LEU A 78 -13.03 11.69 -9.11
CA LEU A 78 -11.83 12.51 -9.25
C LEU A 78 -11.97 13.74 -8.33
N PRO A 79 -10.93 14.12 -7.58
CA PRO A 79 -11.05 15.20 -6.60
C PRO A 79 -11.39 16.51 -7.29
N ASP A 80 -12.26 17.31 -6.68
CA ASP A 80 -12.59 18.66 -7.17
C ASP A 80 -11.37 19.61 -7.11
N ASN A 81 -10.34 19.24 -6.36
CA ASN A 81 -9.10 20.01 -6.26
C ASN A 81 -8.22 19.84 -7.53
N PRO A 82 -7.89 20.94 -8.24
CA PRO A 82 -7.13 20.87 -9.49
C PRO A 82 -5.68 20.40 -9.29
N GLU A 83 -5.04 20.68 -8.15
CA GLU A 83 -3.66 20.24 -7.88
C GLU A 83 -3.60 18.72 -7.70
N ILE A 84 -4.54 18.15 -6.94
CA ILE A 84 -4.67 16.70 -6.79
C ILE A 84 -5.05 16.05 -8.13
N ALA A 85 -5.97 16.64 -8.89
CA ALA A 85 -6.32 16.12 -10.21
C ALA A 85 -5.10 16.08 -11.15
N ARG A 86 -4.26 17.15 -11.15
CA ARG A 86 -2.98 17.18 -11.88
C ARG A 86 -2.03 16.10 -11.38
N PHE A 87 -1.86 15.95 -10.08
CA PHE A 87 -1.01 14.91 -9.50
C PHE A 87 -1.46 13.50 -9.90
N LEU A 88 -2.75 13.21 -9.83
CA LEU A 88 -3.29 11.91 -10.22
C LEU A 88 -3.12 11.60 -11.71
N LYS A 89 -3.17 12.63 -12.57
CA LYS A 89 -2.79 12.48 -13.99
C LYS A 89 -1.33 12.05 -14.11
N LEU A 90 -0.41 12.77 -13.47
CA LEU A 90 1.02 12.49 -13.52
C LEU A 90 1.43 11.17 -12.84
N GLU A 91 0.79 10.78 -11.74
CA GLU A 91 1.15 9.57 -11.00
C GLU A 91 0.59 8.29 -11.66
N ARG A 92 -0.60 8.39 -12.28
CA ARG A 92 -1.38 7.22 -12.71
C ARG A 92 -1.62 7.20 -14.21
N LYS A 93 -2.25 8.25 -14.73
CA LYS A 93 -2.71 8.25 -16.13
C LYS A 93 -1.58 8.28 -17.14
N ILE A 94 -0.45 8.93 -16.83
CA ILE A 94 0.69 8.96 -17.75
C ILE A 94 1.21 7.56 -18.09
N LEU A 95 1.10 6.60 -17.17
CA LEU A 95 1.50 5.22 -17.42
C LEU A 95 0.59 4.58 -18.47
N ASP A 96 -0.72 4.56 -18.20
CA ASP A 96 -1.70 3.87 -19.03
C ASP A 96 -1.95 4.57 -20.37
N GLU A 97 -1.89 5.90 -20.41
CA GLU A 97 -2.26 6.71 -21.57
C GLU A 97 -1.04 7.10 -22.44
N ALA A 98 0.19 7.02 -21.93
CA ALA A 98 1.40 7.41 -22.68
C ALA A 98 2.52 6.36 -22.64
N VAL A 99 3.02 6.00 -21.45
CA VAL A 99 4.22 5.15 -21.31
C VAL A 99 3.96 3.72 -21.78
N PHE A 100 2.92 3.05 -21.29
CA PHE A 100 2.63 1.66 -21.65
C PHE A 100 2.22 1.49 -23.13
N PRO A 101 1.41 2.37 -23.74
CA PRO A 101 1.17 2.35 -25.18
C PRO A 101 2.45 2.45 -26.01
N PHE A 102 3.39 3.31 -25.60
CA PHE A 102 4.70 3.41 -26.26
C PHE A 102 5.50 2.11 -26.10
N LEU A 103 5.62 1.57 -24.89
CA LEU A 103 6.38 0.34 -24.61
C LEU A 103 5.81 -0.91 -25.30
N LYS A 104 4.51 -0.90 -25.63
CA LYS A 104 3.87 -1.95 -26.43
C LYS A 104 4.37 -1.94 -27.88
N GLN A 105 4.71 -0.78 -28.41
CA GLN A 105 5.22 -0.59 -29.77
C GLN A 105 6.75 -0.71 -29.82
N GLU A 106 7.42 -0.15 -28.81
CA GLU A 106 8.87 -0.10 -28.69
C GLU A 106 9.28 -0.59 -27.30
N SER A 107 9.63 -1.87 -27.19
CA SER A 107 10.17 -2.41 -25.94
C SER A 107 11.62 -2.00 -25.72
N CYS A 108 12.03 -1.80 -24.46
CA CYS A 108 13.42 -1.65 -24.07
C CYS A 108 13.86 -2.85 -23.21
N PRO A 109 14.58 -3.84 -23.78
CA PRO A 109 15.01 -5.04 -23.05
C PRO A 109 15.91 -4.73 -21.83
N ASP A 110 16.69 -3.66 -21.90
CA ASP A 110 17.61 -3.22 -20.84
C ASP A 110 16.94 -2.33 -19.78
N ALA A 111 15.63 -2.10 -19.89
CA ALA A 111 14.89 -1.35 -18.88
C ALA A 111 14.84 -2.12 -17.56
N LYS A 112 14.88 -1.39 -16.43
CA LYS A 112 14.79 -1.99 -15.10
C LYS A 112 13.42 -2.61 -14.82
N MET A 113 12.38 -2.10 -15.48
CA MET A 113 10.99 -2.50 -15.28
C MET A 113 10.30 -2.82 -16.61
N MET A 114 9.34 -3.73 -16.51
CA MET A 114 8.42 -4.14 -17.57
C MET A 114 7.01 -3.60 -17.27
N THR A 115 6.23 -3.39 -18.33
CA THR A 115 4.77 -3.22 -18.14
C THR A 115 4.15 -4.50 -17.56
N PRO A 116 2.97 -4.45 -16.92
CA PRO A 116 2.26 -5.65 -16.47
C PRO A 116 2.12 -6.73 -17.53
N HIS A 117 1.82 -6.33 -18.77
CA HIS A 117 1.63 -7.25 -19.89
C HIS A 117 2.95 -7.90 -20.34
N GLN A 118 4.04 -7.14 -20.39
CA GLN A 118 5.38 -7.68 -20.67
C GLN A 118 5.84 -8.62 -19.56
N LEU A 119 5.57 -8.28 -18.29
CA LEU A 119 5.88 -9.11 -17.14
C LEU A 119 5.08 -10.43 -17.19
N ALA A 120 3.78 -10.35 -17.47
CA ALA A 120 2.93 -11.53 -17.64
C ALA A 120 3.41 -12.40 -18.80
N GLN A 121 3.77 -11.81 -19.94
CA GLN A 121 4.31 -12.54 -21.08
C GLN A 121 5.64 -13.24 -20.74
N LYS A 122 6.58 -12.54 -20.08
CA LYS A 122 7.88 -13.08 -19.68
C LYS A 122 7.76 -14.34 -18.82
N TYR A 123 6.81 -14.34 -17.90
CA TYR A 123 6.64 -15.40 -16.91
C TYR A 123 5.46 -16.34 -17.19
N GLY A 124 4.76 -16.19 -18.32
CA GLY A 124 3.60 -17.01 -18.67
C GLY A 124 2.41 -16.85 -17.71
N LEU A 125 2.19 -15.65 -17.17
CA LEU A 125 1.17 -15.37 -16.15
C LEU A 125 -0.17 -15.00 -16.77
N THR A 126 -1.24 -15.24 -16.01
CA THR A 126 -2.56 -14.68 -16.34
C THR A 126 -2.60 -13.21 -15.90
N ILE A 127 -3.01 -12.34 -16.81
CA ILE A 127 -3.28 -10.92 -16.55
C ILE A 127 -4.66 -10.52 -17.06
N LYS A 128 -5.42 -9.75 -16.28
CA LYS A 128 -6.76 -9.27 -16.66
C LYS A 128 -7.05 -7.88 -16.11
N ASP A 129 -7.67 -7.05 -16.95
CA ASP A 129 -8.33 -5.82 -16.52
C ASP A 129 -9.65 -6.17 -15.81
N VAL A 130 -9.92 -5.52 -14.67
CA VAL A 130 -11.09 -5.81 -13.85
C VAL A 130 -11.91 -4.55 -13.61
N THR A 131 -13.06 -4.43 -14.25
CA THR A 131 -13.95 -3.28 -14.07
C THR A 131 -14.50 -3.19 -12.64
N ASN A 132 -14.86 -4.33 -12.04
CA ASN A 132 -15.43 -4.37 -10.69
C ASN A 132 -15.06 -5.69 -9.98
N VAL A 133 -14.21 -5.62 -8.95
CA VAL A 133 -13.76 -6.78 -8.15
C VAL A 133 -14.88 -7.45 -7.35
N ASN A 134 -16.08 -6.85 -7.30
CA ASN A 134 -17.24 -7.38 -6.61
C ASN A 134 -18.34 -7.86 -7.58
N ALA A 135 -18.10 -7.83 -8.89
CA ALA A 135 -19.08 -8.26 -9.87
C ALA A 135 -19.25 -9.80 -9.81
N PRO A 136 -20.48 -10.34 -9.97
CA PRO A 136 -20.73 -11.78 -9.89
C PRO A 136 -19.79 -12.63 -10.77
N GLU A 137 -19.55 -12.19 -12.01
CA GLU A 137 -18.67 -12.85 -12.96
C GLU A 137 -17.21 -12.91 -12.48
N PHE A 138 -16.75 -11.90 -11.74
CA PHE A 138 -15.42 -11.89 -11.16
C PHE A 138 -15.34 -12.78 -9.92
N LEU A 139 -16.42 -12.89 -9.14
CA LEU A 139 -16.49 -13.82 -8.02
C LEU A 139 -16.41 -15.29 -8.50
N ASP A 140 -17.01 -15.61 -9.65
CA ASP A 140 -16.90 -16.95 -10.27
C ASP A 140 -15.46 -17.27 -10.66
N GLU A 141 -14.71 -16.28 -11.13
CA GLU A 141 -13.29 -16.45 -11.40
C GLU A 141 -12.48 -16.76 -10.13
N ILE A 142 -12.70 -16.02 -9.04
CA ILE A 142 -12.04 -16.29 -7.76
C ILE A 142 -12.42 -17.69 -7.22
N ARG A 143 -13.68 -18.13 -7.39
CA ARG A 143 -14.09 -19.51 -7.07
C ARG A 143 -13.31 -20.55 -7.87
N SER A 144 -13.11 -20.30 -9.17
CA SER A 144 -12.33 -21.18 -10.03
C SER A 144 -10.87 -21.29 -9.55
N LEU A 145 -10.24 -20.18 -9.19
CA LEU A 145 -8.89 -20.20 -8.61
C LEU A 145 -8.83 -20.94 -7.27
N LYS A 146 -9.84 -20.75 -6.40
CA LYS A 146 -9.95 -21.48 -5.14
C LYS A 146 -10.01 -22.99 -5.35
N ALA A 147 -10.79 -23.45 -6.32
CA ALA A 147 -10.86 -24.87 -6.68
C ALA A 147 -9.51 -25.41 -7.18
N LYS A 148 -8.71 -24.60 -7.89
CA LYS A 148 -7.40 -25.01 -8.42
C LYS A 148 -6.30 -25.03 -7.35
N GLY A 149 -6.31 -24.09 -6.41
CA GLY A 149 -5.33 -24.06 -5.31
C GLY A 149 -4.95 -22.63 -4.94
N LEU A 150 -5.94 -21.84 -4.53
CA LEU A 150 -5.70 -20.47 -4.05
C LEU A 150 -4.92 -20.51 -2.73
N ALA A 151 -3.71 -19.96 -2.73
CA ALA A 151 -2.87 -19.84 -1.54
C ALA A 151 -3.17 -18.58 -0.72
N GLY A 152 -3.76 -17.57 -1.36
CA GLY A 152 -4.11 -16.29 -0.74
C GLY A 152 -4.21 -15.21 -1.81
N ALA A 153 -4.45 -13.96 -1.40
CA ALA A 153 -4.49 -12.80 -2.31
C ALA A 153 -3.83 -11.56 -1.68
N LEU A 154 -3.35 -10.66 -2.54
CA LEU A 154 -2.71 -9.42 -2.14
C LEU A 154 -3.34 -8.23 -2.87
N SER A 155 -3.70 -7.20 -2.11
CA SER A 155 -4.09 -5.90 -2.62
C SER A 155 -2.90 -4.94 -2.51
N ILE A 156 -2.43 -4.43 -3.65
CA ILE A 156 -1.28 -3.54 -3.75
C ILE A 156 -1.77 -2.23 -4.33
N ARG A 157 -2.10 -1.29 -3.43
CA ARG A 157 -2.67 0.03 -3.79
C ARG A 157 -3.87 -0.09 -4.74
N CYS A 158 -4.70 -1.12 -4.55
CA CYS A 158 -5.94 -1.28 -5.29
C CYS A 158 -6.93 -0.16 -4.91
N PHE A 159 -7.57 0.46 -5.91
CA PHE A 159 -8.52 1.55 -5.67
C PHE A 159 -9.96 1.07 -5.44
N GLN A 160 -10.23 -0.21 -5.66
CA GLN A 160 -11.57 -0.76 -5.47
C GLN A 160 -11.73 -1.36 -4.08
N ILE A 161 -12.88 -1.08 -3.47
CA ILE A 161 -13.24 -1.62 -2.15
C ILE A 161 -13.68 -3.08 -2.34
N PHE A 162 -13.04 -3.99 -1.61
CA PHE A 162 -13.45 -5.39 -1.54
C PHE A 162 -14.66 -5.53 -0.60
N LYS A 163 -15.74 -6.14 -1.08
CA LYS A 163 -16.94 -6.40 -0.29
C LYS A 163 -16.90 -7.81 0.29
N LYS A 164 -17.75 -8.05 1.29
CA LYS A 164 -17.86 -9.33 1.99
C LYS A 164 -17.82 -10.57 1.08
N PRO A 165 -18.53 -10.64 -0.07
CA PRO A 165 -18.53 -11.86 -0.90
C PRO A 165 -17.15 -12.27 -1.44
N ILE A 166 -16.31 -11.34 -1.90
CA ILE A 166 -14.96 -11.67 -2.37
C ILE A 166 -14.03 -11.97 -1.20
N ILE A 167 -14.19 -11.26 -0.07
CA ILE A 167 -13.41 -11.48 1.15
C ILE A 167 -13.66 -12.90 1.69
N ASP A 168 -14.93 -13.28 1.86
CA ASP A 168 -15.32 -14.63 2.30
C ASP A 168 -14.92 -15.71 1.29
N LEU A 169 -14.86 -15.38 -0.01
CA LEU A 169 -14.39 -16.34 -1.01
C LEU A 169 -12.91 -16.60 -0.87
N ILE A 170 -12.09 -15.58 -0.69
CA ILE A 170 -10.64 -15.74 -0.58
C ILE A 170 -10.29 -16.38 0.76
N LYS A 171 -10.77 -15.81 1.86
CA LYS A 171 -10.44 -16.26 3.21
C LYS A 171 -11.15 -17.58 3.53
N ALA A 172 -10.47 -18.49 4.22
CA ALA A 172 -11.11 -19.69 4.76
C ALA A 172 -11.85 -19.38 6.07
N SER A 173 -11.28 -18.49 6.88
CA SER A 173 -11.83 -18.03 8.16
C SER A 173 -11.84 -16.50 8.24
N ASN A 174 -12.84 -15.94 8.94
CA ASN A 174 -12.85 -14.53 9.34
C ASN A 174 -12.27 -14.34 10.74
N ASP A 175 -11.75 -15.40 11.38
CA ASP A 175 -11.12 -15.35 12.70
C ASP A 175 -9.73 -14.71 12.59
N PRO A 176 -9.46 -13.54 13.20
CA PRO A 176 -8.15 -12.89 13.14
C PRO A 176 -6.99 -13.74 13.70
N ALA A 177 -7.25 -14.81 14.46
CA ALA A 177 -6.23 -15.74 14.93
C ALA A 177 -5.43 -16.40 13.79
N HIS A 178 -5.98 -16.50 12.56
CA HIS A 178 -5.27 -17.05 11.40
C HIS A 178 -4.03 -16.25 10.95
N LEU A 179 -3.83 -15.04 11.51
CA LEU A 179 -2.66 -14.19 11.26
C LEU A 179 -1.70 -14.13 12.45
N ASP A 180 -1.93 -14.91 13.50
CA ASP A 180 -0.97 -15.05 14.60
C ASP A 180 0.32 -15.68 14.02
N PRO A 181 1.49 -15.01 14.11
CA PRO A 181 2.75 -15.56 13.60
C PRO A 181 3.10 -16.95 14.12
N GLU A 182 2.59 -17.35 15.30
CA GLU A 182 2.80 -18.71 15.85
C GLU A 182 1.90 -19.77 15.18
N THR A 183 0.81 -19.35 14.54
CA THR A 183 -0.14 -20.23 13.84
C THR A 183 -0.23 -19.97 12.33
N LEU A 184 0.43 -18.90 11.85
CA LEU A 184 0.53 -18.53 10.45
C LEU A 184 1.28 -19.64 9.73
N GLY A 185 0.57 -20.33 8.84
CA GLY A 185 1.15 -21.43 8.09
C GLY A 185 0.42 -21.68 6.77
N PRO A 186 0.98 -22.55 5.91
CA PRO A 186 0.53 -22.77 4.54
C PRO A 186 -0.85 -23.43 4.41
N GLY A 187 -1.61 -23.54 5.50
CA GLY A 187 -2.88 -24.25 5.58
C GLY A 187 -4.12 -23.39 5.29
N GLU A 188 -4.08 -22.09 5.55
CA GLU A 188 -5.22 -21.18 5.30
C GLU A 188 -4.87 -20.09 4.29
N PRO A 189 -5.76 -19.80 3.31
CA PRO A 189 -5.56 -18.70 2.41
C PRO A 189 -5.62 -17.35 3.12
N PHE A 190 -4.62 -16.50 2.88
CA PHE A 190 -4.58 -15.13 3.38
C PHE A 190 -5.27 -14.15 2.42
N PHE A 191 -5.67 -12.98 2.93
CA PHE A 191 -6.00 -11.83 2.08
C PHE A 191 -5.46 -10.56 2.70
N MET A 192 -4.33 -10.06 2.19
CA MET A 192 -3.64 -8.90 2.76
C MET A 192 -3.76 -7.66 1.87
N ASN A 193 -3.78 -6.49 2.47
CA ASN A 193 -3.67 -5.20 1.80
C ASN A 193 -2.38 -4.49 2.24
N LEU A 194 -1.64 -4.02 1.24
CA LEU A 194 -0.46 -3.18 1.43
C LEU A 194 -0.87 -1.71 1.33
N HIS A 195 -1.02 -1.09 2.49
CA HIS A 195 -1.50 0.28 2.65
C HIS A 195 -0.32 1.26 2.75
N PRO A 196 -0.30 2.38 1.99
CA PRO A 196 0.78 3.37 2.00
C PRO A 196 0.69 4.37 3.17
N GLY A 197 0.50 3.88 4.39
CA GLY A 197 0.47 4.71 5.59
C GLY A 197 0.57 3.89 6.87
N ARG A 198 0.96 4.53 7.97
CA ARG A 198 0.97 3.88 9.29
C ARG A 198 -0.46 3.75 9.80
N LEU A 199 -0.92 2.51 10.01
CA LEU A 199 -2.21 2.22 10.64
C LEU A 199 -2.08 2.11 12.18
N PRO A 200 -3.12 2.52 12.94
CA PRO A 200 -4.43 3.02 12.48
C PRO A 200 -4.48 4.52 12.16
N GLN A 201 -3.35 5.24 12.22
CA GLN A 201 -3.33 6.70 12.12
C GLN A 201 -3.78 7.24 10.76
N TYR A 202 -3.29 6.65 9.67
CA TYR A 202 -3.48 7.20 8.32
C TYR A 202 -4.36 6.32 7.43
N ARG A 203 -5.57 5.98 7.88
CA ARG A 203 -6.53 5.21 7.05
C ARG A 203 -7.02 6.05 5.86
N GLY A 204 -7.41 5.39 4.77
CA GLY A 204 -8.00 6.03 3.61
C GLY A 204 -6.96 6.44 2.57
N VAL A 205 -7.04 7.66 2.05
CA VAL A 205 -6.26 8.09 0.87
C VAL A 205 -5.27 9.19 1.19
N PHE A 206 -4.23 9.31 0.34
CA PHE A 206 -3.17 10.31 0.48
C PHE A 206 -2.42 10.26 1.82
N SER A 207 -2.32 9.08 2.43
CA SER A 207 -1.68 8.85 3.73
C SER A 207 -0.24 9.40 3.82
N THR A 208 0.56 9.26 2.76
CA THR A 208 1.92 9.84 2.69
C THR A 208 1.89 11.38 2.73
N LEU A 209 0.97 12.01 2.01
CA LEU A 209 0.80 13.47 2.03
C LEU A 209 0.37 13.96 3.42
N ARG A 210 -0.52 13.22 4.09
CA ARG A 210 -0.94 13.51 5.47
C ARG A 210 0.24 13.41 6.45
N ALA A 211 1.05 12.37 6.33
CA ALA A 211 2.26 12.22 7.14
C ALA A 211 3.27 13.36 6.91
N MET A 212 3.44 13.82 5.67
CA MET A 212 4.28 14.99 5.35
C MET A 212 3.73 16.27 6.00
N ALA A 213 2.41 16.49 5.98
CA ALA A 213 1.77 17.62 6.63
C ALA A 213 1.97 17.60 8.15
N ASP A 214 1.80 16.44 8.79
CA ASP A 214 2.03 16.29 10.22
C ASP A 214 3.49 16.50 10.60
N PHE A 215 4.44 16.03 9.78
CA PHE A 215 5.86 16.32 9.95
C PHE A 215 6.13 17.83 9.90
N ALA A 216 5.58 18.52 8.90
CA ALA A 216 5.73 19.97 8.74
C ALA A 216 5.10 20.76 9.90
N ARG A 217 4.01 20.26 10.51
CA ARG A 217 3.37 20.87 11.68
C ARG A 217 4.14 20.63 12.98
N ALA A 218 4.54 19.39 13.25
CA ALA A 218 4.84 18.94 14.60
C ALA A 218 6.32 18.63 14.87
N ALA A 219 7.21 18.65 13.85
CA ALA A 219 8.64 18.37 13.96
C ALA A 219 9.01 17.15 14.85
N SER A 220 8.11 16.19 15.03
CA SER A 220 8.25 15.05 15.96
C SER A 220 7.81 13.72 15.35
N LEU A 221 7.01 13.75 14.28
CA LEU A 221 6.69 12.59 13.45
C LEU A 221 7.59 12.60 12.21
N TYR A 222 8.72 11.90 12.28
CA TYR A 222 9.74 11.92 11.24
C TYR A 222 9.56 10.87 10.14
N TYR A 223 8.51 10.05 10.20
CA TYR A 223 8.43 8.85 9.37
C TYR A 223 7.10 8.74 8.63
N PHE A 224 7.19 8.39 7.35
CA PHE A 224 6.09 7.81 6.57
C PHE A 224 6.38 6.33 6.34
N GLY A 225 5.45 5.55 5.82
CA GLY A 225 5.69 4.12 5.65
C GLY A 225 4.54 3.35 5.06
N ALA A 226 4.67 2.03 5.10
CA ALA A 226 3.65 1.10 4.66
C ALA A 226 3.23 0.18 5.81
N THR A 227 1.97 -0.22 5.77
CA THR A 227 1.39 -1.24 6.64
C THR A 227 0.86 -2.38 5.78
N LEU A 228 1.27 -3.61 6.10
CA LEU A 228 0.61 -4.81 5.59
C LEU A 228 -0.40 -5.27 6.64
N HIS A 229 -1.68 -5.35 6.26
CA HIS A 229 -2.76 -5.73 7.16
C HIS A 229 -3.78 -6.64 6.48
N ASP A 230 -4.57 -7.33 7.29
CA ASP A 230 -5.67 -8.16 6.85
C ASP A 230 -6.74 -7.36 6.09
N VAL A 231 -7.35 -7.95 5.07
CA VAL A 231 -8.53 -7.39 4.42
C VAL A 231 -9.78 -7.83 5.18
N ASN A 232 -10.58 -6.84 5.59
CA ASN A 232 -11.91 -7.03 6.16
C ASN A 232 -12.93 -6.10 5.48
N THR A 233 -14.17 -6.08 5.97
CA THR A 233 -15.24 -5.26 5.37
C THR A 233 -15.10 -3.75 5.64
N GLY A 234 -14.20 -3.35 6.54
CA GLY A 234 -13.90 -1.93 6.79
C GLY A 234 -12.72 -1.46 5.95
N ILE A 235 -12.60 -0.14 5.76
CA ILE A 235 -11.50 0.45 5.00
C ILE A 235 -10.29 0.63 5.91
N ASP A 236 -9.22 -0.11 5.64
CA ASP A 236 -7.96 -0.09 6.40
C ASP A 236 -8.14 -0.34 7.91
N THR A 237 -9.10 -1.21 8.25
CA THR A 237 -9.43 -1.55 9.64
C THR A 237 -9.03 -2.96 10.07
N GLY A 238 -8.48 -3.75 9.15
CA GLY A 238 -8.06 -5.11 9.46
C GLY A 238 -6.84 -5.16 10.36
N LEU A 239 -6.56 -6.34 10.90
CA LEU A 239 -5.44 -6.55 11.81
C LEU A 239 -4.12 -6.26 11.09
N THR A 240 -3.30 -5.39 11.70
CA THR A 240 -1.97 -5.08 11.21
C THR A 240 -1.03 -6.26 11.43
N TYR A 241 -0.51 -6.82 10.35
CA TYR A 241 0.53 -7.84 10.41
C TYR A 241 1.90 -7.20 10.68
N LYS A 242 2.35 -6.24 9.85
CA LYS A 242 3.66 -5.59 10.03
C LYS A 242 3.69 -4.21 9.41
N MET A 243 4.54 -3.34 9.94
CA MET A 243 4.74 -1.97 9.46
C MET A 243 6.22 -1.64 9.33
N LYS A 244 6.56 -0.87 8.29
CA LYS A 244 7.92 -0.34 8.08
C LYS A 244 7.84 1.10 7.63
N GLY A 245 8.78 1.92 8.09
CA GLY A 245 8.82 3.35 7.82
C GLY A 245 10.16 3.83 7.29
N LEU A 246 10.13 4.97 6.63
CA LEU A 246 11.26 5.73 6.10
C LEU A 246 11.17 7.18 6.58
N PRO A 247 12.33 7.85 6.78
CA PRO A 247 12.31 9.25 7.20
C PRO A 247 11.71 10.14 6.10
N ILE A 248 10.84 11.07 6.51
CA ILE A 248 10.33 12.16 5.68
C ILE A 248 11.47 13.14 5.42
N LYS A 249 11.59 13.59 4.18
CA LYS A 249 12.58 14.59 3.75
C LYS A 249 11.85 15.83 3.26
N SER A 250 12.08 16.97 3.91
CA SER A 250 11.31 18.21 3.63
C SER A 250 11.54 18.78 2.24
N ASP A 251 12.62 18.40 1.57
CA ASP A 251 12.98 18.83 0.22
C ASP A 251 12.41 17.94 -0.89
N GLU A 252 11.91 16.75 -0.56
CA GLU A 252 11.33 15.80 -1.52
C GLU A 252 9.82 16.01 -1.73
N SER A 253 9.32 15.74 -2.93
CA SER A 253 7.89 15.80 -3.26
C SER A 253 7.13 14.57 -2.72
N LEU A 254 5.79 14.63 -2.71
CA LEU A 254 4.95 13.45 -2.45
C LEU A 254 5.29 12.30 -3.41
N TYR A 255 5.52 12.60 -4.69
CA TYR A 255 5.88 11.62 -5.70
C TYR A 255 7.20 10.92 -5.36
N ALA A 256 8.24 11.66 -4.96
CA ALA A 256 9.51 11.09 -4.51
C ALA A 256 9.34 10.20 -3.27
N HIS A 257 8.55 10.64 -2.28
CA HIS A 257 8.24 9.82 -1.11
C HIS A 257 7.49 8.53 -1.49
N ASN A 258 6.51 8.63 -2.39
CA ASN A 258 5.77 7.49 -2.92
C ASN A 258 6.71 6.48 -3.62
N LEU A 259 7.68 6.95 -4.40
CA LEU A 259 8.69 6.06 -5.01
C LEU A 259 9.60 5.39 -3.98
N ARG A 260 10.00 6.12 -2.94
CA ARG A 260 10.79 5.55 -1.82
C ARG A 260 10.00 4.51 -1.03
N LEU A 261 8.67 4.62 -0.99
CA LEU A 261 7.81 3.66 -0.31
C LEU A 261 8.00 2.23 -0.81
N VAL A 262 8.34 2.05 -2.10
CA VAL A 262 8.60 0.74 -2.73
C VAL A 262 9.59 -0.08 -1.90
N LEU A 263 10.66 0.56 -1.39
CA LEU A 263 11.73 -0.09 -0.63
C LEU A 263 11.21 -0.85 0.60
N VAL A 264 10.32 -0.22 1.36
CA VAL A 264 9.75 -0.84 2.58
C VAL A 264 8.52 -1.69 2.28
N ALA A 265 7.77 -1.33 1.24
CA ALA A 265 6.56 -2.03 0.82
C ALA A 265 6.87 -3.43 0.25
N THR A 266 7.83 -3.55 -0.67
CA THR A 266 8.22 -4.85 -1.21
C THR A 266 8.83 -5.75 -0.13
N LYS A 267 9.66 -5.18 0.76
CA LYS A 267 10.24 -5.91 1.90
C LYS A 267 9.18 -6.49 2.82
N LEU A 268 8.09 -5.75 3.11
CA LEU A 268 6.96 -6.28 3.89
C LEU A 268 6.32 -7.50 3.22
N LEU A 269 6.14 -7.46 1.88
CA LEU A 269 5.57 -8.58 1.13
C LEU A 269 6.50 -9.80 1.11
N HIS A 270 7.81 -9.59 0.94
CA HIS A 270 8.81 -10.67 0.95
C HIS A 270 8.86 -11.37 2.32
N GLU A 271 8.92 -10.59 3.40
CA GLU A 271 8.89 -11.10 4.77
C GLU A 271 7.59 -11.89 5.02
N PHE A 272 6.43 -11.32 4.66
CA PHE A 272 5.14 -11.98 4.85
C PHE A 272 5.05 -13.33 4.15
N VAL A 273 5.40 -13.40 2.87
CA VAL A 273 5.31 -14.66 2.11
C VAL A 273 6.31 -15.70 2.65
N SER A 274 7.53 -15.29 2.98
CA SER A 274 8.54 -16.19 3.55
C SER A 274 8.07 -16.79 4.87
N GLU A 275 7.57 -15.95 5.78
CA GLU A 275 7.03 -16.37 7.08
C GLU A 275 5.79 -17.25 6.91
N TRP A 276 4.86 -16.91 6.01
CA TRP A 276 3.67 -17.72 5.72
C TRP A 276 4.03 -19.12 5.19
N GLN A 277 5.13 -19.24 4.44
CA GLN A 277 5.66 -20.53 3.98
C GLN A 277 6.41 -21.32 5.06
N GLY A 278 6.55 -20.77 6.28
CA GLY A 278 7.37 -21.35 7.35
C GLY A 278 8.87 -21.32 7.05
N LEU A 279 9.29 -20.48 6.10
CA LEU A 279 10.70 -20.24 5.85
C LEU A 279 11.19 -19.26 6.91
N SER A 280 12.32 -19.58 7.55
CA SER A 280 13.06 -18.57 8.30
C SER A 280 13.37 -17.47 7.30
N ALA A 281 12.82 -16.27 7.52
CA ALA A 281 13.09 -15.13 6.66
C ALA A 281 14.61 -14.99 6.61
N SER A 282 15.23 -15.37 5.48
CA SER A 282 16.66 -15.19 5.32
C SER A 282 16.86 -13.69 5.26
N THR A 283 17.20 -13.10 6.40
CA THR A 283 17.49 -11.69 6.52
C THR A 283 18.80 -11.43 5.80
N ASN A 284 18.76 -11.38 4.47
CA ASN A 284 19.54 -10.37 3.79
C ASN A 284 19.00 -9.06 4.35
N GLU A 285 19.65 -8.58 5.42
CA GLU A 285 19.36 -7.31 6.05
C GLU A 285 19.54 -6.22 4.98
N MET A 286 18.48 -5.96 4.21
CA MET A 286 18.36 -4.66 3.58
C MET A 286 18.33 -3.67 4.74
N LYS A 287 19.43 -2.90 4.88
CA LYS A 287 19.67 -1.91 5.94
C LYS A 287 18.65 -0.76 5.97
N GLU A 288 17.63 -0.82 5.12
CA GLU A 288 16.64 0.23 4.91
C GLU A 288 15.30 -0.11 5.59
N GLY A 289 14.74 0.92 6.23
CA GLY A 289 13.46 0.88 6.93
C GLY A 289 13.59 0.64 8.43
N ILE A 290 12.94 1.48 9.23
CA ILE A 290 12.84 1.28 10.68
C ILE A 290 11.55 0.50 10.95
N PRO A 291 11.60 -0.59 11.76
CA PRO A 291 10.39 -1.23 12.25
C PRO A 291 9.53 -0.18 12.94
N LEU A 292 8.33 0.06 12.42
CA LEU A 292 7.37 0.89 13.14
C LEU A 292 6.71 -0.02 14.16
N HIS A 293 6.69 0.39 15.43
CA HIS A 293 6.08 -0.40 16.50
C HIS A 293 4.67 -0.82 16.10
N GLN A 294 4.44 -2.13 16.15
CA GLN A 294 3.17 -2.77 15.87
C GLN A 294 2.18 -2.26 16.92
N GLN A 295 1.38 -1.26 16.58
CA GLN A 295 0.17 -0.99 17.33
C GLN A 295 -0.87 -1.99 16.82
N ILE A 296 -1.07 -3.06 17.59
CA ILE A 296 -2.33 -3.79 17.53
C ILE A 296 -3.39 -2.73 17.80
N SER A 297 -4.20 -2.43 16.78
CA SER A 297 -5.26 -1.44 16.92
C SER A 297 -6.24 -1.97 17.95
N HIS A 298 -6.33 -1.32 19.12
CA HIS A 298 -7.34 -1.67 20.11
C HIS A 298 -8.64 -0.92 19.81
N ALA A 299 -9.78 -1.50 20.20
CA ALA A 299 -11.05 -0.80 20.15
C ALA A 299 -10.96 0.48 21.00
N GLY A 300 -10.99 1.66 20.35
CA GLY A 300 -10.89 2.97 21.01
C GLY A 300 -9.71 3.84 20.59
N ASP A 301 -8.74 3.32 19.82
CA ASP A 301 -7.67 4.14 19.25
C ASP A 301 -8.26 5.23 18.32
N LYS A 302 -7.77 6.47 18.43
CA LYS A 302 -8.13 7.58 17.52
C LYS A 302 -7.65 7.22 16.11
N ALA A 303 -8.50 6.57 15.34
CA ALA A 303 -8.26 6.26 13.94
C ALA A 303 -8.86 7.38 13.09
N GLU A 304 -8.01 8.13 12.41
CA GLU A 304 -8.46 9.13 11.45
C GLU A 304 -8.62 8.48 10.09
N TYR A 305 -9.81 8.63 9.50
CA TYR A 305 -10.10 8.20 8.14
C TYR A 305 -10.01 9.41 7.22
N PHE A 306 -9.02 9.40 6.33
CA PHE A 306 -8.78 10.50 5.39
C PHE A 306 -9.47 10.23 4.07
N THR A 307 -10.22 11.23 3.61
CA THR A 307 -10.72 11.31 2.24
C THR A 307 -9.76 12.16 1.40
N ASN A 308 -10.10 12.38 0.12
CA ASN A 308 -9.32 13.27 -0.74
C ASN A 308 -9.12 14.64 -0.07
N PRO A 309 -7.91 15.23 -0.14
CA PRO A 309 -7.67 16.56 0.40
C PRO A 309 -8.65 17.59 -0.16
N THR A 310 -9.22 18.39 0.74
CA THR A 310 -10.02 19.57 0.37
C THR A 310 -9.10 20.68 -0.17
N ASN A 311 -9.69 21.68 -0.83
CA ASN A 311 -8.92 22.86 -1.29
C ASN A 311 -8.20 23.57 -0.13
N GLY A 312 -8.87 23.76 1.01
CA GLY A 312 -8.25 24.42 2.17
C GLY A 312 -7.09 23.61 2.76
N GLU A 313 -7.19 22.28 2.79
CA GLU A 313 -6.08 21.42 3.23
C GLU A 313 -4.90 21.50 2.26
N MET A 314 -5.16 21.59 0.96
CA MET A 314 -4.12 21.75 -0.05
C MET A 314 -3.43 23.11 0.05
N ASP A 315 -4.19 24.19 0.25
CA ASP A 315 -3.64 25.53 0.47
C ASP A 315 -2.75 25.57 1.72
N GLU A 316 -3.16 24.89 2.80
CA GLU A 316 -2.36 24.75 4.02
C GLU A 316 -1.06 23.99 3.75
N MET A 317 -1.12 22.82 3.12
CA MET A 317 0.07 22.01 2.80
C MET A 317 1.04 22.76 1.88
N LYS A 318 0.51 23.53 0.93
CA LYS A 318 1.31 24.38 0.05
C LYS A 318 1.99 25.51 0.82
N ALA A 319 1.30 26.13 1.78
CA ALA A 319 1.88 27.13 2.67
C ALA A 319 3.00 26.54 3.57
N MET A 320 2.97 25.23 3.82
CA MET A 320 4.05 24.50 4.50
C MET A 320 5.23 24.14 3.59
N GLY A 321 5.12 24.39 2.28
CA GLY A 321 6.15 24.04 1.29
C GLY A 321 6.08 22.60 0.78
N ILE A 322 4.98 21.88 1.05
CA ILE A 322 4.79 20.51 0.55
C ILE A 322 4.50 20.55 -0.95
N ARG A 323 5.27 19.77 -1.71
CA ARG A 323 5.14 19.65 -3.17
C ARG A 323 4.55 18.29 -3.54
N LEU A 324 3.63 18.25 -4.50
CA LEU A 324 3.07 16.97 -4.96
C LEU A 324 3.99 16.24 -5.95
N ALA A 325 4.39 16.90 -7.03
CA ALA A 325 5.32 16.39 -8.05
C ALA A 325 5.74 17.53 -8.99
N SER A 326 6.95 17.45 -9.56
CA SER A 326 7.31 18.19 -10.77
C SER A 326 7.19 17.31 -12.01
N VAL A 327 7.01 17.93 -13.18
CA VAL A 327 6.98 17.20 -14.45
C VAL A 327 8.31 16.51 -14.72
N ASP A 328 9.43 17.22 -14.51
CA ASP A 328 10.77 16.68 -14.77
C ASP A 328 11.12 15.51 -13.85
N GLU A 329 10.70 15.57 -12.57
CA GLU A 329 10.87 14.47 -11.62
C GLU A 329 10.10 13.22 -12.09
N VAL A 330 8.85 13.39 -12.54
CA VAL A 330 8.03 12.29 -13.05
C VAL A 330 8.67 11.69 -14.32
N LYS A 331 9.05 12.52 -15.29
CA LYS A 331 9.70 12.05 -16.52
C LYS A 331 11.00 11.30 -16.24
N THR A 332 11.87 11.87 -15.40
CA THR A 332 13.14 11.25 -15.00
C THR A 332 12.91 9.88 -14.37
N ALA A 333 12.00 9.81 -13.39
CA ALA A 333 11.70 8.56 -12.70
C ALA A 333 11.14 7.47 -13.63
N LEU A 334 10.35 7.85 -14.63
CA LEU A 334 9.78 6.93 -15.62
C LEU A 334 10.83 6.46 -16.63
N ILE A 335 11.70 7.36 -17.11
CA ILE A 335 12.81 7.02 -18.00
C ILE A 335 13.78 6.06 -17.32
N GLU A 336 14.16 6.31 -16.07
CA GLU A 336 15.07 5.43 -15.32
C GLU A 336 14.54 4.01 -15.09
N ARG A 337 13.21 3.84 -15.15
CA ARG A 337 12.52 2.56 -14.92
C ARG A 337 12.25 1.82 -16.22
N TYR A 338 11.74 2.52 -17.22
CA TYR A 338 11.26 1.91 -18.47
C TYR A 338 12.19 2.14 -19.67
N SER A 339 13.37 2.70 -19.45
CA SER A 339 14.39 2.94 -20.48
C SER A 339 15.79 2.93 -19.87
N VAL A 340 16.79 3.19 -20.70
CA VAL A 340 18.17 3.49 -20.29
C VAL A 340 18.38 5.01 -20.45
N PRO A 341 18.68 5.76 -19.38
CA PRO A 341 18.92 7.21 -19.47
C PRO A 341 19.95 7.57 -20.54
N GLY A 342 19.66 8.60 -21.34
CA GLY A 342 20.52 9.05 -22.44
C GLY A 342 20.41 8.26 -23.75
N SER A 343 19.78 7.07 -23.74
CA SER A 343 19.55 6.28 -24.96
C SER A 343 18.57 6.95 -25.92
N ASP A 344 18.58 6.54 -27.18
CA ASP A 344 17.59 7.02 -28.15
C ASP A 344 16.16 6.58 -27.81
N HIS A 345 16.01 5.42 -27.15
CA HIS A 345 14.72 4.99 -26.61
C HIS A 345 14.22 5.96 -25.53
N ALA A 346 15.09 6.40 -24.61
CA ALA A 346 14.73 7.40 -23.59
C ALA A 346 14.29 8.72 -24.19
N LYS A 347 14.99 9.24 -25.21
CA LYS A 347 14.60 10.49 -25.90
C LYS A 347 13.22 10.38 -26.56
N ARG A 348 12.90 9.22 -27.15
CA ARG A 348 11.58 8.98 -27.76
C ARG A 348 10.48 8.85 -26.72
N LEU A 349 10.73 8.12 -25.64
CA LEU A 349 9.81 8.01 -24.51
C LEU A 349 9.54 9.39 -23.89
N GLU A 350 10.58 10.21 -23.70
CA GLU A 350 10.44 11.58 -23.20
C GLU A 350 9.53 12.42 -24.11
N LYS A 351 9.75 12.37 -25.43
CA LYS A 351 8.91 13.08 -26.41
C LYS A 351 7.44 12.64 -26.37
N VAL A 352 7.18 11.35 -26.12
CA VAL A 352 5.82 10.83 -25.93
C VAL A 352 5.18 11.42 -24.67
N MET A 353 5.92 11.46 -23.56
CA MET A 353 5.45 12.07 -22.31
C MET A 353 5.20 13.57 -22.47
N ASP A 354 6.13 14.31 -23.09
CA ASP A 354 5.99 15.76 -23.32
C ASP A 354 4.72 16.09 -24.13
N ARG A 355 4.47 15.30 -25.19
CA ARG A 355 3.23 15.45 -25.99
C ARG A 355 2.00 15.20 -25.14
N TRP A 356 1.97 14.10 -24.39
CA TRP A 356 0.84 13.78 -23.53
C TRP A 356 0.62 14.86 -22.46
N ILE A 357 1.69 15.37 -21.83
CA ILE A 357 1.64 16.46 -20.84
C ILE A 357 0.99 17.72 -21.47
N ALA A 358 1.41 18.10 -22.68
CA ALA A 358 0.83 19.22 -23.42
C ALA A 358 -0.66 19.00 -23.74
N ASP A 359 -1.02 17.80 -24.23
CA ASP A 359 -2.41 17.44 -24.55
C ASP A 359 -3.32 17.45 -23.31
N GLN A 360 -2.76 17.17 -22.13
CA GLN A 360 -3.48 17.24 -20.85
C GLN A 360 -3.62 18.67 -20.28
N GLY A 361 -3.03 19.67 -20.95
CA GLY A 361 -2.97 21.05 -20.48
C GLY A 361 -2.17 21.22 -19.19
N ILE A 362 -1.19 20.34 -18.94
CA ILE A 362 -0.33 20.41 -17.76
C ILE A 362 0.83 21.34 -18.09
N ASP A 363 0.94 22.45 -17.36
CA ASP A 363 2.09 23.34 -17.45
C ASP A 363 3.33 22.70 -16.76
N PRO A 364 4.43 22.44 -17.50
CA PRO A 364 5.67 21.93 -16.92
C PRO A 364 6.37 22.94 -16.01
N GLY A 365 6.20 24.25 -16.27
CA GLY A 365 6.78 25.33 -15.47
C GLY A 365 5.99 25.62 -14.19
N GLN A 366 4.76 25.09 -14.08
CA GLN A 366 3.97 25.09 -12.85
C GLN A 366 4.50 24.02 -11.89
N ASP A 367 5.77 24.14 -11.54
CA ASP A 367 6.26 23.54 -10.31
C ASP A 367 5.73 24.40 -9.18
N TYR A 368 4.89 23.81 -8.34
CA TYR A 368 4.41 24.42 -7.11
C TYR A 368 5.59 24.57 -6.16
N ALA A 369 6.50 25.49 -6.47
CA ALA A 369 7.51 25.99 -5.58
C ALA A 369 6.76 26.78 -4.50
N GLY A 370 6.34 26.09 -3.44
CA GLY A 370 6.18 26.78 -2.17
C GLY A 370 7.49 27.54 -1.89
N PRO A 371 7.44 28.74 -1.31
CA PRO A 371 8.66 29.46 -0.97
C PRO A 371 9.56 28.51 -0.19
N ALA A 372 10.80 28.33 -0.66
CA ALA A 372 11.80 27.58 0.07
C ALA A 372 11.95 28.27 1.42
N ARG A 373 11.21 27.82 2.44
CA ARG A 373 11.55 28.16 3.80
C ARG A 373 12.90 27.51 4.00
N THR A 374 13.95 28.32 3.95
CA THR A 374 15.22 27.99 4.59
C THR A 374 14.83 27.49 5.97
N VAL A 375 14.99 26.19 6.21
CA VAL A 375 14.84 25.57 7.52
C VAL A 375 16.03 26.02 8.35
N ALA A 376 16.17 27.33 8.54
CA ALA A 376 17.08 27.90 9.51
C ALA A 376 16.53 27.45 10.87
N ALA A 377 17.24 26.53 11.51
CA ALA A 377 16.98 25.92 12.81
C ALA A 377 16.20 24.59 12.84
N PHE A 378 16.64 23.56 12.12
CA PHE A 378 16.36 22.17 12.53
C PHE A 378 17.57 21.22 12.54
N ASP A 379 18.79 21.74 12.36
CA ASP A 379 20.03 20.96 12.41
C ASP A 379 20.49 20.59 13.84
N ARG A 380 19.57 20.63 14.81
CA ARG A 380 19.76 20.03 16.13
C ARG A 380 18.86 18.81 16.24
N GLY A 381 19.27 17.72 15.60
CA GLY A 381 18.85 16.40 16.06
C GLY A 381 19.08 16.29 17.58
N PRO A 382 18.27 15.52 18.31
CA PRO A 382 18.48 15.36 19.74
C PRO A 382 19.89 14.83 19.96
N SER A 383 20.75 15.64 20.59
CA SER A 383 22.05 15.14 21.02
C SER A 383 21.78 14.02 22.00
N VAL A 384 22.26 12.82 21.70
CA VAL A 384 22.31 11.71 22.65
C VAL A 384 23.29 12.09 23.76
N ARG A 385 22.85 12.93 24.70
CA ARG A 385 23.55 13.18 25.95
C ARG A 385 22.79 12.47 27.07
N SER A 386 23.38 11.35 27.46
CA SER A 386 23.22 10.68 28.76
C SER A 386 21.78 10.52 29.26
N ALA A 387 21.12 9.45 28.82
CA ALA A 387 20.16 8.79 29.67
C ALA A 387 20.87 8.42 30.99
N ARG A 388 20.48 9.07 32.09
CA ARG A 388 20.85 8.63 33.43
C ARG A 388 20.38 7.19 33.58
N ARG A 389 21.32 6.32 33.97
CA ARG A 389 21.08 4.96 34.47
C ARG A 389 19.92 5.01 35.48
N VAL A 390 18.74 4.57 35.08
CA VAL A 390 17.75 4.05 36.03
C VAL A 390 18.26 2.67 36.40
N VAL A 391 18.81 2.54 37.59
CA VAL A 391 19.15 1.26 38.19
C VAL A 391 17.83 0.56 38.52
N CYS A 392 17.38 -0.34 37.63
CA CYS A 392 16.36 -1.31 37.98
C CYS A 392 16.95 -2.26 39.02
N GLY A 393 16.41 -2.21 40.24
CA GLY A 393 16.74 -3.16 41.31
C GLY A 393 16.44 -4.58 40.87
N ARG A 394 17.34 -5.51 41.22
CA ARG A 394 17.13 -6.95 41.05
C ARG A 394 15.90 -7.40 41.82
N PRO A 395 15.07 -8.31 41.27
CA PRO A 395 14.07 -9.01 42.06
C PRO A 395 14.77 -9.94 43.08
N PRO A 396 14.18 -10.16 44.27
CA PRO A 396 14.74 -11.05 45.26
C PRO A 396 14.69 -12.51 44.78
N VAL A 397 15.81 -13.19 44.96
CA VAL A 397 15.94 -14.64 44.77
C VAL A 397 15.21 -15.34 45.91
N ASN A 398 14.30 -16.25 45.58
CA ASN A 398 13.66 -17.14 46.54
C ASN A 398 14.67 -18.14 47.10
N ASP A 399 14.82 -18.16 48.41
CA ASP A 399 15.62 -19.11 49.19
C ASP A 399 14.76 -20.34 49.54
N PRO A 400 15.05 -21.56 49.02
CA PRO A 400 14.22 -22.75 49.22
C PRO A 400 14.54 -23.48 50.53
N GLY A 401 14.64 -22.74 51.64
CA GLY A 401 15.27 -23.25 52.87
C GLY A 401 14.55 -23.04 54.20
N LYS A 402 13.30 -22.55 54.25
CA LYS A 402 12.60 -22.34 55.55
C LYS A 402 11.18 -22.91 55.61
N PRO A 403 10.86 -23.74 56.62
CA PRO A 403 9.51 -24.24 56.83
C PRO A 403 8.60 -23.17 57.45
N PRO A 404 7.28 -23.18 57.17
CA PRO A 404 6.36 -22.17 57.67
C PRO A 404 5.94 -22.49 59.11
N THR A 405 6.23 -21.56 60.03
CA THR A 405 5.60 -21.51 61.36
C THR A 405 4.29 -20.75 61.27
N GLY A 406 3.23 -21.33 61.83
CA GLY A 406 1.86 -20.96 61.55
C GLY A 406 1.23 -19.85 62.41
N THR A 407 -0.07 -19.72 62.13
CA THR A 407 -1.19 -19.29 62.99
C THR A 407 -1.23 -17.86 63.53
N THR A 408 -2.21 -17.09 63.06
CA THR A 408 -3.46 -16.67 63.74
C THR A 408 -4.09 -15.58 62.85
N GLY A 409 -5.34 -15.65 62.43
CA GLY A 409 -6.55 -15.57 63.24
C GLY A 409 -7.23 -14.23 62.93
N GLY A 410 -8.38 -14.24 62.24
CA GLY A 410 -9.09 -13.00 61.92
C GLY A 410 -10.30 -13.21 61.02
N ARG A 411 -11.43 -13.62 61.62
CA ARG A 411 -12.76 -13.59 61.02
C ARG A 411 -13.16 -12.14 60.71
N ILE A 412 -13.70 -11.86 59.52
CA ILE A 412 -14.87 -10.98 59.37
C ILE A 412 -15.78 -11.61 58.30
N ALA A 413 -17.06 -11.66 58.63
CA ALA A 413 -18.12 -12.31 57.88
C ALA A 413 -19.07 -11.28 57.26
N LEU A 414 -19.63 -11.70 56.13
CA LEU A 414 -21.02 -11.55 55.69
C LEU A 414 -21.51 -10.29 54.95
N ARG A 415 -22.17 -10.65 53.83
CA ARG A 415 -23.41 -10.12 53.22
C ARG A 415 -23.26 -8.83 52.41
N VAL A 416 -23.79 -8.73 51.18
CA VAL A 416 -24.89 -9.43 50.49
C VAL A 416 -24.44 -9.84 49.09
#